data_AF-A0A0U3PJ58-F1
#
_entry.id   AF-A0A0U3PJ58-F1
#
_cell.length_a   1.000
_cell.length_b   1.000
_cell.length_c   1.000
_cell.angle_alpha   90.00
_cell.angle_beta   90.00
_cell.angle_gamma   90.00
#
_symmetry.space_group_name_H-M   'P 1'
#
loop_
_entity.id
_entity.type
_entity.pdbx_description
1 polymer ?
#
loop_
_entity_poly.entity_id
_entity_poly.type
_entity_poly.pdbx_seq_one_letter_code
_entity_poly.pdbx_strand_id
1 'polypeptide(L)'
;MTTTSERAPQASPRVSQSVFDGSRLRVVLLVDVYDGAQQQFLEAYEQLCHQVASVPGHVSDQLCQSIENPSQWLITSEWESAPPFLAWVNSEEHVRMVEPLHSCVRDTRSLRFHVVRETGGPAADDERRLQSMPRIGDGVIRHALTFTVKPGSEEQVKKILSDYASPEPRVDDSTRLCRTSLFMHGNRVVRAVEVKGDLLAALRHVARQPEVRAVEEAINPYLEQDRDLDDPESARMFFTRAALPAVHHVTAEAGNTPVERHALYYPARPGHGMRLAEVLARQDAAAADDPHGPVVRSTIFQRDDIVVRLIDVRGALDTAVPAPFLGLSDPGQVAELTTFPDGDPARVLDAARMDLVTDRRSPDA
;
A
#
# COMPACT_ATOMS: atom_id res chain seq x y z
N MET A 1 -20.43 20.13 -48.29
CA MET A 1 -19.95 18.76 -48.04
C MET A 1 -19.69 18.63 -46.55
N THR A 2 -20.41 17.73 -45.91
CA THR A 2 -20.35 17.45 -44.49
C THR A 2 -19.10 16.61 -44.22
N THR A 3 -18.11 17.15 -43.49
CA THR A 3 -16.98 16.35 -43.02
C THR A 3 -17.34 15.74 -41.67
N THR A 4 -17.73 14.47 -41.73
CA THR A 4 -17.94 13.58 -40.61
C THR A 4 -16.67 13.54 -39.76
N SER A 5 -16.72 14.12 -38.56
CA SER A 5 -15.70 13.93 -37.54
C SER A 5 -15.91 12.54 -36.95
N GLU A 6 -15.13 11.57 -37.40
CA GLU A 6 -14.98 10.29 -36.72
C GLU A 6 -14.36 10.57 -35.35
N ARG A 7 -15.21 10.60 -34.31
CA ARG A 7 -14.74 10.44 -32.94
C ARG A 7 -14.11 9.06 -32.85
N ALA A 8 -12.79 9.02 -32.68
CA ALA A 8 -12.11 7.83 -32.21
C ALA A 8 -12.84 7.29 -30.96
N PRO A 9 -13.03 5.96 -30.84
CA PRO A 9 -13.70 5.39 -29.68
C PRO A 9 -12.96 5.85 -28.42
N GLN A 10 -13.66 6.55 -27.53
CA GLN A 10 -13.18 6.83 -26.19
C GLN A 10 -13.10 5.49 -25.46
N ALA A 11 -11.92 4.86 -25.48
CA ALA A 11 -11.61 3.76 -24.57
C ALA A 11 -11.86 4.28 -23.15
N SER A 12 -12.65 3.55 -22.37
CA SER A 12 -12.85 3.92 -20.98
C SER A 12 -11.48 3.81 -20.28
N PRO A 13 -11.08 4.77 -19.44
CA PRO A 13 -9.71 4.82 -19.01
C PRO A 13 -9.41 3.67 -18.05
N ARG A 14 -8.61 2.71 -18.52
CA ARG A 14 -7.98 1.67 -17.69
C ARG A 14 -7.25 2.33 -16.51
N VAL A 15 -7.56 1.89 -15.29
CA VAL A 15 -6.87 2.36 -14.09
C VAL A 15 -5.66 1.47 -13.85
N SER A 16 -4.46 2.06 -13.91
CA SER A 16 -3.19 1.39 -13.61
C SER A 16 -2.29 2.30 -12.76
N GLN A 17 -2.04 1.88 -11.53
CA GLN A 17 -1.17 2.54 -10.56
C GLN A 17 -0.08 1.55 -10.19
N SER A 18 1.18 1.89 -10.46
CA SER A 18 2.31 0.98 -10.21
C SER A 18 3.53 1.79 -9.84
N VAL A 19 4.21 1.39 -8.77
CA VAL A 19 5.47 1.99 -8.32
C VAL A 19 6.67 1.52 -9.16
N PHE A 20 6.47 0.50 -10.02
CA PHE A 20 7.50 -0.15 -10.82
C PHE A 20 7.68 0.44 -12.23
N ASP A 21 7.26 1.68 -12.46
CA ASP A 21 7.39 2.34 -13.76
C ASP A 21 8.74 3.02 -14.00
N GLY A 22 9.61 3.01 -12.98
CA GLY A 22 10.93 3.67 -13.02
C GLY A 22 10.87 5.20 -12.93
N SER A 23 9.69 5.79 -12.68
CA SER A 23 9.55 7.23 -12.56
C SER A 23 10.16 7.75 -11.27
N ARG A 24 10.83 8.90 -11.34
CA ARG A 24 11.33 9.59 -10.13
C ARG A 24 10.20 9.84 -9.14
N LEU A 25 10.51 9.64 -7.86
CA LEU A 25 9.57 9.85 -6.76
C LEU A 25 9.96 11.13 -6.03
N ARG A 26 8.98 12.02 -5.87
CA ARG A 26 9.03 13.17 -4.97
C ARG A 26 8.17 12.87 -3.75
N VAL A 27 8.78 12.92 -2.58
CA VAL A 27 8.10 12.87 -1.29
C VAL A 27 8.07 14.26 -0.69
N VAL A 28 6.91 14.65 -0.20
CA VAL A 28 6.66 15.92 0.48
C VAL A 28 6.20 15.59 1.88
N LEU A 29 6.99 15.95 2.88
CA LEU A 29 6.66 15.77 4.29
C LEU A 29 6.38 17.15 4.88
N LEU A 30 5.11 17.41 5.17
CA LEU A 30 4.69 18.57 5.94
C LEU A 30 4.83 18.25 7.42
N VAL A 31 5.42 19.16 8.18
CA VAL A 31 5.76 18.98 9.58
C VAL A 31 5.25 20.18 10.38
N ASP A 32 4.49 19.92 11.44
CA ASP A 32 4.15 20.92 12.46
C ASP A 32 5.06 20.70 13.68
N VAL A 33 5.90 21.67 13.99
CA VAL A 33 6.91 21.61 15.06
C VAL A 33 6.35 22.27 16.32
N TYR A 34 6.60 21.69 17.50
CA TYR A 34 6.19 22.30 18.77
C TYR A 34 6.82 23.69 18.94
N ASP A 35 6.07 24.62 19.55
CA ASP A 35 6.56 25.96 19.82
C ASP A 35 7.78 25.91 20.76
N GLY A 36 8.90 26.51 20.34
CA GLY A 36 10.16 26.48 21.06
C GLY A 36 11.07 25.29 20.72
N ALA A 37 10.59 24.31 19.94
CA ALA A 37 11.37 23.13 19.56
C ALA A 37 12.06 23.27 18.18
N GLN A 38 11.99 24.43 17.54
CA GLN A 38 12.50 24.65 16.18
C GLN A 38 14.00 24.36 16.04
N GLN A 39 14.81 24.80 17.02
CA GLN A 39 16.26 24.55 17.01
C GLN A 39 16.57 23.06 17.17
N GLN A 40 15.87 22.39 18.09
CA GLN A 40 16.00 20.95 18.31
C GLN A 40 15.60 20.16 17.05
N PHE A 41 14.53 20.57 16.37
CA PHE A 41 14.10 19.98 15.11
C PHE A 41 15.16 20.15 14.02
N LEU A 42 15.76 21.33 13.88
CA LEU A 42 16.81 21.59 12.91
C LEU A 42 18.04 20.69 13.15
N GLU A 43 18.52 20.60 14.39
CA GLU A 43 19.66 19.75 14.77
C GLU A 43 19.38 18.27 14.53
N ALA A 44 18.17 17.80 14.87
CA ALA A 44 17.75 16.44 14.60
C ALA A 44 17.64 16.14 13.09
N TYR A 45 17.14 17.10 12.30
CA TYR A 45 17.07 16.97 10.84
C TYR A 45 18.45 16.94 10.18
N GLU A 46 19.41 17.75 10.63
CA GLU A 46 20.77 17.76 10.09
C GLU A 46 21.46 16.39 10.27
N GLN A 47 21.20 15.71 11.38
CA GLN A 47 21.69 14.35 11.58
C GLN A 47 21.01 13.36 10.62
N LEU A 48 19.70 13.50 10.44
CA LEU A 48 18.90 12.64 9.56
C LEU A 48 19.31 12.78 8.09
N CYS A 49 19.51 14.00 7.58
CA CYS A 49 19.81 14.22 6.17
C CYS A 49 21.17 13.62 5.76
N HIS A 50 22.15 13.61 6.67
CA HIS A 50 23.43 12.95 6.44
C HIS A 50 23.29 11.43 6.33
N GLN A 51 22.38 10.82 7.09
CA GLN A 51 22.12 9.39 7.05
C GLN A 51 21.34 9.01 5.79
N VAL A 52 20.26 9.75 5.48
CA VAL A 52 19.41 9.50 4.31
C VAL A 52 20.18 9.66 3.00
N ALA A 53 21.15 10.58 2.92
CA ALA A 53 22.01 10.75 1.75
C ALA A 53 22.83 9.50 1.38
N SER A 54 23.01 8.56 2.31
CA SER A 54 23.70 7.28 2.06
C SER A 54 22.77 6.15 1.62
N VAL A 55 21.46 6.38 1.64
CA VAL A 55 20.45 5.36 1.29
C VAL A 55 20.42 5.17 -0.23
N PRO A 56 20.51 3.93 -0.72
CA PRO A 56 20.45 3.66 -2.15
C PRO A 56 19.19 4.24 -2.81
N GLY A 57 19.38 4.93 -3.93
CA GLY A 57 18.30 5.53 -4.71
C GLY A 57 17.79 6.88 -4.18
N HIS A 58 18.34 7.40 -3.08
CA HIS A 58 18.14 8.80 -2.67
C HIS A 58 18.85 9.75 -3.65
N VAL A 59 18.23 10.89 -3.95
CA VAL A 59 18.76 11.91 -4.87
C VAL A 59 19.05 13.21 -4.16
N SER A 60 18.08 13.75 -3.40
CA SER A 60 18.26 15.01 -2.68
C SER A 60 17.17 15.23 -1.63
N ASP A 61 17.48 16.02 -0.60
CA ASP A 61 16.51 16.58 0.33
C ASP A 61 16.60 18.10 0.38
N GLN A 62 15.47 18.75 0.67
CA GLN A 62 15.40 20.18 1.00
C GLN A 62 14.51 20.38 2.22
N LEU A 63 15.02 21.12 3.19
CA LEU A 63 14.24 21.60 4.34
C LEU A 63 13.80 23.04 4.08
N CYS A 64 12.53 23.31 4.29
CA CYS A 64 11.93 24.62 4.15
C CYS A 64 11.12 24.94 5.42
N GLN A 65 11.13 26.22 5.81
CA GLN A 65 10.26 26.74 6.86
C GLN A 65 9.26 27.70 6.22
N SER A 66 8.00 27.66 6.67
CA SER A 66 6.98 28.58 6.20
C SER A 66 7.30 30.02 6.62
N ILE A 67 7.14 30.95 5.69
CA ILE A 67 7.31 32.40 5.94
C ILE A 67 6.10 32.99 6.69
N GLU A 68 4.97 32.30 6.69
CA GLU A 68 3.72 32.78 7.30
C GLU A 68 3.51 32.20 8.71
N ASN A 69 3.92 30.95 8.91
CA ASN A 69 3.81 30.27 10.20
C ASN A 69 5.13 29.54 10.53
N PRO A 70 5.98 30.10 11.41
CA PRO A 70 7.29 29.52 11.75
C PRO A 70 7.26 28.12 12.38
N SER A 71 6.11 27.64 12.85
CA SER A 71 5.94 26.27 13.36
C SER A 71 5.71 25.27 12.24
N GLN A 72 5.41 25.71 11.01
CA GLN A 72 5.21 24.85 9.85
C GLN A 72 6.47 24.73 9.01
N TRP A 73 6.86 23.48 8.74
CA TRP A 73 8.03 23.11 7.96
C TRP A 73 7.64 22.14 6.85
N LEU A 74 8.50 22.08 5.83
CA LEU A 74 8.36 21.23 4.66
C LEU A 74 9.70 20.56 4.39
N ILE A 75 9.70 19.24 4.30
CA ILE A 75 10.83 18.47 3.76
C ILE A 75 10.42 17.95 2.40
N THR A 76 11.18 18.26 1.36
CA THR A 76 11.03 17.60 0.05
C THR A 76 12.18 16.63 -0.14
N SER A 77 11.87 15.38 -0.49
CA SER A 77 12.84 14.32 -0.73
C SER A 77 12.64 13.76 -2.14
N GLU A 78 13.71 13.67 -2.92
CA GLU A 78 13.69 13.07 -4.25
C GLU A 78 14.43 11.73 -4.26
N TRP A 79 13.85 10.77 -4.97
CA TRP A 79 14.37 9.42 -5.12
C TRP A 79 14.35 9.02 -6.59
N GLU A 80 15.32 8.20 -7.00
CA GLU A 80 15.45 7.69 -8.37
C GLU A 80 14.18 6.96 -8.82
N SER A 81 13.51 6.28 -7.89
CA SER A 81 12.21 5.65 -8.09
C SER A 81 11.53 5.34 -6.75
N ALA A 82 10.29 4.86 -6.79
CA ALA A 82 9.55 4.50 -5.58
C ALA A 82 10.03 3.24 -4.83
N PRO A 83 10.50 2.15 -5.48
CA PRO A 83 11.01 0.98 -4.78
C PRO A 83 12.11 1.22 -3.72
N PRO A 84 13.21 1.96 -4.00
CA PRO A 84 14.22 2.23 -2.98
C PRO A 84 13.67 3.01 -1.77
N PHE A 85 12.83 4.02 -2.03
CA PHE A 85 12.15 4.75 -0.97
C PHE A 85 11.26 3.84 -0.12
N LEU A 86 10.46 2.97 -0.76
CA LEU A 86 9.57 2.05 -0.05
C LEU A 86 10.35 1.01 0.76
N ALA A 87 11.49 0.52 0.27
CA ALA A 87 12.37 -0.36 1.03
C ALA A 87 12.91 0.36 2.28
N TRP A 88 13.36 1.61 2.13
CA TRP A 88 13.88 2.40 3.24
C TRP A 88 12.80 2.76 4.27
N VAL A 89 11.70 3.38 3.85
CA VAL A 89 10.66 3.91 4.77
C VAL A 89 9.98 2.81 5.59
N ASN A 90 9.98 1.57 5.10
CA ASN A 90 9.40 0.41 5.78
C ASN A 90 10.42 -0.34 6.66
N SER A 91 11.70 0.05 6.65
CA SER A 91 12.76 -0.62 7.42
C SER A 91 12.80 -0.18 8.89
N GLU A 92 13.34 -1.05 9.75
CA GLU A 92 13.70 -0.68 11.14
C GLU A 92 14.81 0.38 11.17
N GLU A 93 15.58 0.52 10.09
CA GLU A 93 16.58 1.58 9.96
C GLU A 93 15.91 2.96 9.95
N HIS A 94 14.90 3.14 9.09
CA HIS A 94 14.12 4.38 9.03
C HIS A 94 13.46 4.70 10.38
N VAL A 95 12.86 3.70 11.03
CA VAL A 95 12.24 3.86 12.36
C VAL A 95 13.22 4.46 13.37
N ARG A 96 14.46 3.95 13.42
CA ARG A 96 15.51 4.51 14.28
C ARG A 96 15.97 5.90 13.84
N MET A 97 16.08 6.14 12.53
CA MET A 97 16.51 7.44 12.00
C MET A 97 15.55 8.57 12.37
N VAL A 98 14.24 8.33 12.33
CA VAL A 98 13.23 9.37 12.59
C VAL A 98 12.91 9.56 14.07
N GLU A 99 13.38 8.65 14.93
CA GLU A 99 13.14 8.68 16.38
C GLU A 99 13.43 10.05 17.03
N PRO A 100 14.56 10.73 16.75
CA PRO A 100 14.87 12.03 17.34
C PRO A 100 13.84 13.13 17.02
N LEU A 101 13.20 13.06 15.83
CA LEU A 101 12.19 14.04 15.41
C LEU A 101 10.89 13.92 16.20
N HIS A 102 10.62 12.79 16.84
CA HIS A 102 9.35 12.53 17.49
C HIS A 102 9.08 13.47 18.68
N SER A 103 10.14 13.92 19.36
CA SER A 103 10.03 14.78 20.53
C SER A 103 9.74 16.25 20.20
N CYS A 104 10.06 16.70 18.98
CA CYS A 104 9.91 18.09 18.55
C CYS A 104 8.77 18.30 17.55
N VAL A 105 8.16 17.23 17.03
CA VAL A 105 7.10 17.29 16.01
C VAL A 105 5.73 16.96 16.60
N ARG A 106 4.75 17.84 16.37
CA ARG A 106 3.36 17.69 16.77
C ARG A 106 2.56 16.82 15.80
N ASP A 107 2.70 17.06 14.51
CA ASP A 107 2.01 16.29 13.46
C ASP A 107 2.86 16.22 12.19
N THR A 108 2.67 15.16 11.41
CA THR A 108 3.30 14.99 10.10
C THR A 108 2.30 14.55 9.06
N ARG A 109 2.51 15.02 7.83
CA ARG A 109 1.76 14.57 6.66
C ARG A 109 2.71 14.25 5.52
N SER A 110 2.84 12.97 5.20
CA SER A 110 3.64 12.49 4.07
C SER A 110 2.77 12.38 2.81
N LEU A 111 3.19 13.06 1.76
CA LEU A 111 2.60 13.04 0.43
C LEU A 111 3.64 12.51 -0.57
N ARG A 112 3.19 11.79 -1.59
CA ARG A 112 4.06 11.09 -2.54
C ARG A 112 3.58 11.36 -3.96
N PHE A 113 4.50 11.74 -4.83
CA PHE A 113 4.21 12.17 -6.19
C PHE A 113 5.24 11.58 -7.14
N HIS A 114 4.80 11.10 -8.30
CA HIS A 114 5.73 10.86 -9.40
C HIS A 114 6.03 12.18 -10.11
N VAL A 115 7.27 12.38 -10.52
CA VAL A 115 7.64 13.54 -11.33
C VAL A 115 7.18 13.31 -12.77
N VAL A 116 6.24 14.14 -13.24
CA VAL A 116 5.65 13.99 -14.60
C VAL A 116 6.36 14.89 -15.61
N ARG A 117 6.63 16.15 -15.26
CA ARG A 117 7.31 17.13 -16.12
C ARG A 117 8.19 18.03 -15.25
N GLU A 118 9.28 18.52 -15.83
CA GLU A 118 10.19 19.47 -15.21
C GLU A 118 10.47 20.61 -16.19
N THR A 119 10.75 21.80 -15.66
CA THR A 119 11.12 22.96 -16.47
C THR A 119 12.58 23.33 -16.17
N GLY A 120 13.47 23.31 -17.18
CA GLY A 120 14.80 23.95 -17.08
C GLY A 120 16.02 23.09 -16.72
N GLY A 121 15.99 21.76 -16.88
CA GLY A 121 17.20 20.90 -16.81
C GLY A 121 17.93 20.78 -18.17
N PRO A 122 19.24 20.42 -18.22
CA PRO A 122 19.90 20.11 -19.48
C PRO A 122 19.15 18.96 -20.17
N ALA A 123 18.70 19.22 -21.39
CA ALA A 123 17.88 18.34 -22.22
C ALA A 123 18.66 17.14 -22.81
N ALA A 124 19.53 16.50 -22.04
CA ALA A 124 20.37 15.41 -22.53
C ALA A 124 20.18 14.14 -21.67
N ASP A 125 19.59 13.13 -22.29
CA ASP A 125 19.54 11.70 -21.94
C ASP A 125 18.53 11.14 -20.91
N ASP A 126 17.66 11.94 -20.28
CA ASP A 126 16.70 11.44 -19.26
C ASP A 126 15.24 11.21 -19.75
N GLU A 127 15.02 11.08 -21.07
CA GLU A 127 13.68 10.76 -21.65
C GLU A 127 13.10 9.42 -21.15
N ARG A 128 13.90 8.60 -20.45
CA ARG A 128 13.48 7.30 -19.89
C ARG A 128 12.98 7.35 -18.43
N ARG A 129 12.93 8.51 -17.77
CA ARG A 129 12.59 8.59 -16.32
C ARG A 129 11.37 9.45 -15.95
N LEU A 130 10.78 10.15 -16.91
CA LEU A 130 9.52 10.88 -16.71
C LEU A 130 8.35 10.11 -17.32
N GLN A 131 7.18 10.17 -16.69
CA GLN A 131 5.99 9.50 -17.23
C GLN A 131 5.62 10.07 -18.60
N SER A 132 5.46 9.20 -19.61
CA SER A 132 5.08 9.63 -20.95
C SER A 132 3.66 10.24 -20.97
N MET A 133 2.73 9.65 -20.23
CA MET A 133 1.33 10.07 -20.13
C MET A 133 0.86 10.20 -18.66
N PRO A 134 -0.04 11.14 -18.34
CA PRO A 134 -0.68 11.20 -17.03
C PRO A 134 -1.44 9.91 -16.72
N ARG A 135 -1.35 9.44 -15.47
CA ARG A 135 -2.16 8.32 -15.00
C ARG A 135 -3.58 8.77 -14.69
N ILE A 136 -4.55 7.93 -15.05
CA ILE A 136 -5.94 8.09 -14.66
C ILE A 136 -6.21 7.09 -13.53
N GLY A 137 -6.44 7.61 -12.33
CA GLY A 137 -6.83 6.85 -11.16
C GLY A 137 -8.35 6.84 -10.96
N ASP A 138 -8.83 5.93 -10.12
CA ASP A 138 -10.21 5.89 -9.63
C ASP A 138 -10.45 6.77 -8.38
N GLY A 139 -9.40 7.47 -7.91
CA GLY A 139 -9.47 8.29 -6.71
C GLY A 139 -9.53 7.48 -5.40
N VAL A 140 -9.27 6.17 -5.45
CA VAL A 140 -9.28 5.28 -4.30
C VAL A 140 -7.85 4.97 -3.87
N ILE A 141 -7.53 5.32 -2.63
CA ILE A 141 -6.30 4.93 -1.96
C ILE A 141 -6.46 3.53 -1.39
N ARG A 142 -5.50 2.66 -1.70
CA ARG A 142 -5.48 1.27 -1.24
C ARG A 142 -4.32 1.08 -0.29
N HIS A 143 -4.62 0.55 0.89
CA HIS A 143 -3.61 0.24 1.89
C HIS A 143 -3.96 -1.06 2.59
N ALA A 144 -2.97 -1.75 3.12
CA ALA A 144 -3.21 -2.88 4.00
C ALA A 144 -2.42 -2.71 5.30
N LEU A 145 -2.91 -3.37 6.35
CA LEU A 145 -2.19 -3.59 7.59
C LEU A 145 -2.01 -5.09 7.77
N THR A 146 -0.85 -5.51 8.25
CA THR A 146 -0.58 -6.91 8.58
C THR A 146 0.01 -7.03 9.98
N PHE A 147 -0.40 -8.08 10.69
CA PHE A 147 0.13 -8.43 11.99
C PHE A 147 0.07 -9.95 12.17
N THR A 148 0.86 -10.46 13.10
CA THR A 148 0.90 -11.88 13.44
C THR A 148 0.26 -12.11 14.79
N VAL A 149 -0.52 -13.18 14.91
CA VAL A 149 -1.12 -13.63 16.17
C VAL A 149 -0.39 -14.86 16.70
N LYS A 150 -0.47 -15.09 18.01
CA LYS A 150 0.15 -16.22 18.69
C LYS A 150 -0.37 -17.53 18.08
N PRO A 151 0.50 -18.49 17.73
CA PRO A 151 0.05 -19.78 17.24
C PRO A 151 -0.97 -20.45 18.17
N GLY A 152 -2.04 -21.00 17.62
CA GLY A 152 -3.15 -21.61 18.36
C GLY A 152 -4.27 -20.64 18.75
N SER A 153 -4.14 -19.34 18.48
CA SER A 153 -5.19 -18.34 18.72
C SER A 153 -6.01 -17.98 17.47
N GLU A 154 -5.75 -18.61 16.34
CA GLU A 154 -6.25 -18.21 15.02
C GLU A 154 -7.77 -18.19 14.96
N GLU A 155 -8.44 -19.26 15.42
CA GLU A 155 -9.90 -19.36 15.43
C GLU A 155 -10.57 -18.33 16.35
N GLN A 156 -9.94 -18.05 17.50
CA GLN A 156 -10.45 -17.05 18.44
C GLN A 156 -10.33 -15.64 17.85
N VAL A 157 -9.20 -15.32 17.21
CA VAL A 157 -8.97 -14.05 16.53
C VAL A 157 -9.91 -13.89 15.34
N LYS A 158 -10.10 -14.95 14.55
CA LYS A 158 -11.02 -14.97 13.40
C LYS A 158 -12.43 -14.60 13.82
N LYS A 159 -12.92 -15.17 14.93
CA LYS A 159 -14.22 -14.84 15.51
C LYS A 159 -14.33 -13.38 15.97
N ILE A 160 -13.30 -12.87 16.65
CA ILE A 160 -13.28 -11.46 17.10
C ILE A 160 -13.33 -10.52 15.89
N LEU A 161 -12.61 -10.84 14.81
CA LEU A 161 -12.54 -10.01 13.60
C LEU A 161 -13.78 -10.13 12.69
N SER A 162 -14.52 -11.24 12.74
CA SER A 162 -15.75 -11.43 11.95
C SER A 162 -16.96 -10.74 12.56
N ASP A 163 -17.08 -10.74 13.90
CA ASP A 163 -18.36 -10.52 14.57
C ASP A 163 -18.63 -9.06 15.01
N TYR A 164 -17.77 -8.12 14.62
CA TYR A 164 -17.93 -6.71 15.03
C TYR A 164 -18.74 -5.86 14.04
N ALA A 165 -19.44 -4.86 14.59
CA ALA A 165 -20.26 -3.94 13.82
C ALA A 165 -19.40 -3.04 12.93
N SER A 166 -19.86 -2.81 11.69
CA SER A 166 -19.17 -1.91 10.76
C SER A 166 -19.05 -0.50 11.38
N PRO A 167 -17.85 0.11 11.36
CA PRO A 167 -17.70 1.49 11.80
C PRO A 167 -18.42 2.44 10.84
N GLU A 168 -18.79 3.63 11.31
CA GLU A 168 -19.27 4.73 10.47
C GLU A 168 -18.19 5.05 9.42
N PRO A 169 -18.47 4.84 8.12
CA PRO A 169 -17.45 4.96 7.08
C PRO A 169 -17.19 6.41 6.66
N ARG A 170 -18.12 7.35 6.88
CA ARG A 170 -17.99 8.75 6.44
C ARG A 170 -17.24 9.57 7.49
N VAL A 171 -16.09 10.11 7.09
CA VAL A 171 -15.29 11.02 7.94
C VAL A 171 -15.77 12.46 7.75
N ASP A 172 -15.86 12.88 6.49
CA ASP A 172 -16.29 14.22 6.08
C ASP A 172 -16.92 14.16 4.66
N ASP A 173 -17.04 15.30 3.98
CA ASP A 173 -17.62 15.38 2.62
C ASP A 173 -16.71 14.81 1.53
N SER A 174 -15.41 14.72 1.79
CA SER A 174 -14.36 14.32 0.85
C SER A 174 -13.71 12.98 1.20
N THR A 175 -13.79 12.56 2.46
CA THR A 175 -13.10 11.38 3.00
C THR A 175 -14.08 10.31 3.49
N ARG A 176 -13.90 9.08 2.99
CA ARG A 176 -14.71 7.92 3.33
C ARG A 176 -13.94 6.61 3.22
N LEU A 177 -14.18 5.70 4.15
CA LEU A 177 -13.79 4.30 4.06
C LEU A 177 -14.76 3.55 3.12
N CYS A 178 -14.29 3.14 1.94
CA CYS A 178 -15.11 2.50 0.91
C CYS A 178 -15.30 0.99 1.15
N ARG A 179 -14.22 0.29 1.49
CA ARG A 179 -14.23 -1.17 1.69
C ARG A 179 -13.17 -1.58 2.70
N THR A 180 -13.48 -2.57 3.53
CA THR A 180 -12.53 -3.23 4.43
C THR A 180 -12.66 -4.74 4.26
N SER A 181 -11.57 -5.38 3.86
CA SER A 181 -11.49 -6.81 3.66
C SER A 181 -10.40 -7.38 4.58
N LEU A 182 -10.73 -8.41 5.35
CA LEU A 182 -9.85 -9.06 6.32
C LEU A 182 -9.62 -10.50 5.91
N PHE A 183 -8.36 -10.90 5.87
CA PHE A 183 -7.93 -12.24 5.48
C PHE A 183 -6.96 -12.81 6.50
N MET A 184 -6.92 -14.14 6.60
CA MET A 184 -5.94 -14.87 7.41
C MET A 184 -5.21 -15.93 6.57
N HIS A 185 -3.91 -16.08 6.81
CA HIS A 185 -3.09 -17.16 6.29
C HIS A 185 -2.27 -17.72 7.45
N GLY A 186 -2.64 -18.91 7.94
CA GLY A 186 -2.17 -19.39 9.24
C GLY A 186 -2.44 -18.35 10.32
N ASN A 187 -1.39 -17.96 11.05
CA ASN A 187 -1.45 -16.94 12.10
C ASN A 187 -1.19 -15.50 11.62
N ARG A 188 -1.10 -15.26 10.31
CA ARG A 188 -0.94 -13.92 9.75
C ARG A 188 -2.29 -13.33 9.37
N VAL A 189 -2.58 -12.14 9.89
CA VAL A 189 -3.76 -11.35 9.53
C VAL A 189 -3.36 -10.28 8.51
N VAL A 190 -4.20 -10.05 7.50
CA VAL A 190 -4.09 -8.94 6.56
C VAL A 190 -5.42 -8.22 6.47
N ARG A 191 -5.43 -6.92 6.82
CA ARG A 191 -6.57 -6.02 6.71
C ARG A 191 -6.35 -5.06 5.55
N ALA A 192 -7.00 -5.29 4.42
CA ALA A 192 -7.00 -4.37 3.28
C ALA A 192 -8.12 -3.32 3.44
N VAL A 193 -7.78 -2.05 3.23
CA VAL A 193 -8.69 -0.91 3.28
C VAL A 193 -8.64 -0.14 1.97
N GLU A 194 -9.81 0.28 1.51
CA GLU A 194 -10.00 1.17 0.36
C GLU A 194 -10.63 2.45 0.87
N VAL A 195 -9.97 3.59 0.61
CA VAL A 195 -10.38 4.91 1.11
C VAL A 195 -10.44 5.88 -0.05
N LYS A 196 -11.51 6.66 -0.12
CA LYS A 196 -11.57 7.88 -0.94
C LYS A 196 -11.24 9.07 -0.06
N GLY A 197 -10.38 9.98 -0.54
CA GLY A 197 -9.93 11.15 0.24
C GLY A 197 -8.67 10.87 1.05
N ASP A 198 -8.63 11.29 2.32
CA ASP A 198 -7.42 11.18 3.16
C ASP A 198 -7.38 9.85 3.95
N LEU A 199 -6.41 9.00 3.63
CA LEU A 199 -6.21 7.71 4.29
C LEU A 199 -5.96 7.83 5.80
N LEU A 200 -5.12 8.78 6.23
CA LEU A 200 -4.79 8.94 7.65
C LEU A 200 -5.98 9.46 8.44
N ALA A 201 -6.74 10.40 7.87
CA ALA A 201 -7.98 10.89 8.49
C ALA A 201 -9.00 9.75 8.63
N ALA A 202 -9.17 8.91 7.60
CA ALA A 202 -10.05 7.74 7.65
C ALA A 202 -9.62 6.72 8.72
N LEU A 203 -8.34 6.35 8.77
CA LEU A 203 -7.84 5.41 9.77
C LEU A 203 -7.97 5.95 11.20
N ARG A 204 -7.64 7.23 11.42
CA ARG A 204 -7.80 7.91 12.73
C ARG A 204 -9.28 7.99 13.15
N HIS A 205 -10.18 8.26 12.21
CA HIS A 205 -11.62 8.30 12.48
C HIS A 205 -12.14 6.94 12.91
N VAL A 206 -11.82 5.88 12.15
CA VAL A 206 -12.25 4.51 12.43
C VAL A 206 -11.67 3.99 13.74
N ALA A 207 -10.39 4.26 14.03
CA ALA A 207 -9.73 3.81 15.25
C ALA A 207 -10.33 4.39 16.55
N ARG A 208 -11.01 5.54 16.48
CA ARG A 208 -11.65 6.18 17.64
C ARG A 208 -13.04 5.63 17.97
N GLN A 209 -13.62 4.82 17.07
CA GLN A 209 -14.98 4.33 17.25
C GLN A 209 -15.04 3.19 18.28
N PRO A 210 -16.06 3.15 19.17
CA PRO A 210 -16.13 2.18 20.26
C PRO A 210 -16.07 0.72 19.80
N GLU A 211 -16.73 0.40 18.69
CA GLU A 211 -16.81 -0.95 18.12
C GLU A 211 -15.43 -1.43 17.66
N VAL A 212 -14.63 -0.53 17.09
CA VAL A 212 -13.26 -0.82 16.65
C VAL A 212 -12.33 -0.93 17.86
N ARG A 213 -12.43 -0.02 18.83
CA ARG A 213 -11.65 -0.10 20.08
C ARG A 213 -11.86 -1.42 20.80
N ALA A 214 -13.10 -1.84 20.96
CA ALA A 214 -13.44 -3.11 21.62
C ALA A 214 -12.80 -4.32 20.92
N VAL A 215 -12.75 -4.31 19.58
CA VAL A 215 -12.09 -5.36 18.78
C VAL A 215 -10.58 -5.34 18.96
N GLU A 216 -9.96 -4.16 18.86
CA GLU A 216 -8.51 -4.04 19.01
C GLU A 216 -8.07 -4.44 20.43
N GLU A 217 -8.81 -4.04 21.47
CA GLU A 217 -8.60 -4.46 22.88
C GLU A 217 -8.75 -5.98 23.05
N ALA A 218 -9.78 -6.58 22.45
CA ALA A 218 -10.01 -8.02 22.52
C ALA A 218 -8.94 -8.84 21.81
N ILE A 219 -8.30 -8.29 20.77
CA ILE A 219 -7.23 -8.97 20.02
C ILE A 219 -5.87 -8.87 20.72
N ASN A 220 -5.61 -7.82 21.50
CA ASN A 220 -4.30 -7.56 22.11
C ASN A 220 -3.67 -8.77 22.83
N PRO A 221 -4.38 -9.58 23.63
CA PRO A 221 -3.79 -10.76 24.29
C PRO A 221 -3.24 -11.81 23.32
N TYR A 222 -3.74 -11.84 22.09
CA TYR A 222 -3.41 -12.82 21.07
C TYR A 222 -2.35 -12.33 20.09
N LEU A 223 -1.90 -11.08 20.15
CA LEU A 223 -0.84 -10.57 19.28
C LEU A 223 0.52 -11.15 19.68
N GLU A 224 1.37 -11.46 18.69
CA GLU A 224 2.78 -11.82 18.99
C GLU A 224 3.58 -10.61 19.48
N GLN A 225 3.22 -9.42 19.01
CA GLN A 225 3.83 -8.16 19.41
C GLN A 225 2.80 -7.36 20.20
N ASP A 226 3.10 -7.14 21.48
CA ASP A 226 2.29 -6.27 22.32
C ASP A 226 2.31 -4.84 21.76
N ARG A 227 1.16 -4.17 21.84
CA ARG A 227 1.00 -2.77 21.44
C ARG A 227 0.03 -2.09 22.40
N ASP A 228 0.24 -0.79 22.55
CA ASP A 228 -0.69 0.08 23.25
C ASP A 228 -1.16 1.14 22.24
N LEU A 229 -2.46 1.13 21.94
CA LEU A 229 -3.04 2.09 20.99
C LEU A 229 -3.48 3.40 21.66
N ASP A 230 -3.50 3.45 23.01
CA ASP A 230 -3.76 4.67 23.77
C ASP A 230 -2.47 5.50 23.98
N ASP A 231 -1.28 4.87 23.86
CA ASP A 231 0.01 5.57 23.78
C ASP A 231 0.33 6.01 22.33
N PRO A 232 0.45 7.32 22.03
CA PRO A 232 0.70 7.81 20.69
C PRO A 232 1.99 7.28 20.04
N GLU A 233 3.04 7.05 20.83
CA GLU A 233 4.31 6.55 20.32
C GLU A 233 4.21 5.08 19.93
N SER A 234 3.72 4.23 20.84
CA SER A 234 3.43 2.82 20.60
C SER A 234 2.47 2.62 19.43
N ALA A 235 1.39 3.40 19.35
CA ALA A 235 0.45 3.38 18.23
C ALA A 235 1.14 3.70 16.89
N ARG A 236 1.96 4.76 16.83
CA ARG A 236 2.69 5.11 15.61
C ARG A 236 3.67 4.00 15.23
N MET A 237 4.42 3.45 16.18
CA MET A 237 5.35 2.35 15.92
C MET A 237 4.63 1.11 15.38
N PHE A 238 3.48 0.78 15.96
CA PHE A 238 2.64 -0.30 15.48
C PHE A 238 2.19 -0.05 14.04
N PHE A 239 1.59 1.11 13.73
CA PHE A 239 1.14 1.40 12.37
C PHE A 239 2.30 1.43 11.38
N THR A 240 3.45 1.98 11.77
CA THR A 240 4.66 1.99 10.95
C THR A 240 5.18 0.59 10.70
N ARG A 241 5.03 -0.39 11.61
CA ARG A 241 5.44 -1.80 11.44
C ARG A 241 4.38 -2.68 10.76
N ALA A 242 3.12 -2.36 10.97
CA ALA A 242 1.99 -3.10 10.40
C ALA A 242 1.65 -2.65 8.98
N ALA A 243 2.05 -1.43 8.57
CA ALA A 243 1.78 -0.90 7.25
C ALA A 243 2.25 -1.85 6.15
N LEU A 244 1.36 -2.12 5.20
CA LEU A 244 1.59 -2.94 4.03
C LEU A 244 1.06 -2.15 2.80
N PRO A 245 1.88 -1.23 2.25
CA PRO A 245 1.44 -0.32 1.19
C PRO A 245 1.15 -1.05 -0.11
N ALA A 246 0.17 -0.53 -0.88
CA ALA A 246 -0.06 -0.97 -2.24
C ALA A 246 1.09 -0.49 -3.14
N VAL A 247 1.74 -1.43 -3.83
CA VAL A 247 2.82 -1.16 -4.79
C VAL A 247 2.34 -1.27 -6.24
N HIS A 248 1.21 -1.95 -6.44
CA HIS A 248 0.58 -2.06 -7.75
C HIS A 248 -0.93 -2.19 -7.59
N HIS A 249 -1.67 -1.59 -8.52
CA HIS A 249 -3.09 -1.79 -8.69
C HIS A 249 -3.45 -1.65 -10.16
N VAL A 250 -4.27 -2.58 -10.64
CA VAL A 250 -4.86 -2.53 -11.96
C VAL A 250 -6.31 -2.97 -11.91
N THR A 251 -7.13 -2.33 -12.73
CA THR A 251 -8.50 -2.76 -13.01
C THR A 251 -8.62 -2.99 -14.52
N ALA A 252 -8.99 -4.21 -14.90
CA ALA A 252 -9.42 -4.54 -16.25
C ALA A 252 -10.81 -3.92 -16.51
N GLU A 253 -11.15 -3.61 -17.76
CA GLU A 253 -12.50 -3.14 -18.07
C GLU A 253 -13.54 -4.18 -17.63
N ALA A 254 -14.31 -3.79 -16.62
CA ALA A 254 -15.31 -4.64 -16.01
C ALA A 254 -16.69 -4.15 -16.45
N GLY A 255 -17.44 -5.01 -17.14
CA GLY A 255 -18.90 -4.88 -17.16
C GLY A 255 -19.49 -5.09 -15.75
N ASN A 256 -20.82 -5.01 -15.62
CA ASN A 256 -21.53 -5.18 -14.34
C ASN A 256 -21.56 -6.64 -13.83
N THR A 257 -20.56 -7.45 -14.13
CA THR A 257 -20.50 -8.86 -13.71
C THR A 257 -20.16 -8.95 -12.21
N PRO A 258 -20.86 -9.77 -11.43
CA PRO A 258 -20.50 -10.04 -10.04
C PRO A 258 -19.06 -10.56 -9.94
N VAL A 259 -18.31 -10.05 -8.96
CA VAL A 259 -16.93 -10.48 -8.70
C VAL A 259 -16.77 -10.97 -7.26
N GLU A 260 -15.99 -12.02 -7.09
CA GLU A 260 -15.59 -12.55 -5.80
C GLU A 260 -14.20 -12.03 -5.43
N ARG A 261 -14.00 -11.68 -4.15
CA ARG A 261 -12.73 -11.15 -3.68
C ARG A 261 -11.93 -12.21 -2.95
N HIS A 262 -10.67 -12.33 -3.33
CA HIS A 262 -9.72 -13.25 -2.71
C HIS A 262 -8.40 -12.56 -2.44
N ALA A 263 -7.67 -13.05 -1.44
CA ALA A 263 -6.29 -12.65 -1.20
C ALA A 263 -5.38 -13.88 -1.31
N LEU A 264 -4.21 -13.66 -1.89
CA LEU A 264 -3.13 -14.64 -1.99
C LEU A 264 -1.91 -14.10 -1.25
N TYR A 265 -1.38 -14.87 -0.31
CA TYR A 265 -0.12 -14.60 0.36
C TYR A 265 1.01 -15.38 -0.33
N TYR A 266 2.06 -14.67 -0.72
CA TYR A 266 3.22 -15.26 -1.37
C TYR A 266 4.40 -15.21 -0.40
N PRO A 267 4.88 -16.38 0.08
CA PRO A 267 6.01 -16.42 0.98
C PRO A 267 7.29 -16.20 0.15
N ALA A 268 7.70 -14.94 0.03
CA ALA A 268 8.91 -14.60 -0.70
C ALA A 268 10.14 -15.19 0.00
N ARG A 269 11.16 -15.54 -0.78
CA ARG A 269 12.48 -15.84 -0.21
C ARG A 269 13.07 -14.57 0.43
N PRO A 270 13.93 -14.69 1.45
CA PRO A 270 14.57 -13.55 2.08
C PRO A 270 15.17 -12.57 1.06
N GLY A 271 14.80 -11.29 1.16
CA GLY A 271 15.24 -10.22 0.26
C GLY A 271 14.62 -10.19 -1.13
N HIS A 272 13.66 -11.08 -1.44
CA HIS A 272 13.04 -11.19 -2.77
C HIS A 272 11.64 -10.58 -2.85
N GLY A 273 11.04 -10.11 -1.73
CA GLY A 273 9.67 -9.62 -1.74
C GLY A 273 9.38 -8.49 -2.73
N MET A 274 10.26 -7.48 -2.83
CA MET A 274 10.11 -6.39 -3.81
C MET A 274 10.16 -6.91 -5.25
N ARG A 275 11.10 -7.82 -5.55
CA ARG A 275 11.25 -8.41 -6.88
C ARG A 275 10.05 -9.28 -7.25
N LEU A 276 9.53 -10.05 -6.29
CA LEU A 276 8.32 -10.85 -6.46
C LEU A 276 7.11 -9.96 -6.76
N ALA A 277 6.91 -8.88 -6.01
CA ALA A 277 5.84 -7.93 -6.25
C ALA A 277 5.93 -7.27 -7.64
N GLU A 278 7.15 -6.98 -8.11
CA GLU A 278 7.38 -6.46 -9.46
C GLU A 278 6.97 -7.46 -10.55
N VAL A 279 7.34 -8.74 -10.40
CA VAL A 279 6.96 -9.80 -11.35
C VAL A 279 5.44 -9.97 -11.39
N LEU A 280 4.79 -10.03 -10.23
CA LEU A 280 3.32 -10.09 -10.12
C LEU A 280 2.67 -8.87 -10.80
N ALA A 281 3.21 -7.67 -10.57
CA ALA A 281 2.67 -6.43 -11.15
C ALA A 281 2.73 -6.40 -12.68
N ARG A 282 3.81 -6.94 -13.27
CA ARG A 282 3.92 -7.06 -14.73
C ARG A 282 2.90 -8.06 -15.28
N GLN A 283 2.71 -9.19 -14.60
CA GLN A 283 1.73 -10.20 -15.00
C GLN A 283 0.29 -9.68 -14.88
N ASP A 284 -0.03 -8.95 -13.81
CA ASP A 284 -1.31 -8.28 -13.63
C ASP A 284 -1.59 -7.22 -14.69
N ALA A 285 -0.56 -6.42 -15.02
CA ALA A 285 -0.68 -5.47 -16.09
C ALA A 285 -0.96 -6.17 -17.43
N ALA A 286 -0.25 -7.25 -17.75
CA ALA A 286 -0.50 -8.00 -18.99
C ALA A 286 -1.89 -8.68 -18.99
N ALA A 287 -2.31 -9.25 -17.86
CA ALA A 287 -3.60 -9.93 -17.75
C ALA A 287 -4.79 -8.98 -17.88
N ALA A 288 -4.66 -7.75 -17.38
CA ALA A 288 -5.70 -6.73 -17.49
C ALA A 288 -5.90 -6.18 -18.91
N ASP A 289 -5.00 -6.49 -19.86
CA ASP A 289 -5.21 -6.22 -21.29
C ASP A 289 -6.15 -7.21 -21.97
N ASP A 290 -6.47 -8.33 -21.32
CA ASP A 290 -7.50 -9.28 -21.79
C ASP A 290 -8.85 -8.96 -21.14
N PRO A 291 -9.83 -8.39 -21.88
CA PRO A 291 -11.15 -8.09 -21.35
C PRO A 291 -11.91 -9.32 -20.87
N HIS A 292 -11.56 -10.51 -21.34
CA HIS A 292 -12.17 -11.79 -20.97
C HIS A 292 -11.39 -12.53 -19.87
N GLY A 293 -10.29 -11.95 -19.39
CA GLY A 293 -9.48 -12.51 -18.31
C GLY A 293 -10.29 -12.75 -17.03
N PRO A 294 -9.96 -13.78 -16.24
CA PRO A 294 -10.73 -14.09 -15.03
C PRO A 294 -10.50 -13.07 -13.90
N VAL A 295 -9.35 -12.40 -13.87
CA VAL A 295 -9.01 -11.38 -12.86
C VAL A 295 -9.44 -10.00 -13.37
N VAL A 296 -10.42 -9.42 -12.69
CA VAL A 296 -10.98 -8.09 -13.03
C VAL A 296 -10.20 -6.98 -12.35
N ARG A 297 -9.76 -7.22 -11.12
CA ARG A 297 -9.00 -6.27 -10.33
C ARG A 297 -7.87 -7.00 -9.66
N SER A 298 -6.70 -6.37 -9.62
CA SER A 298 -5.60 -6.82 -8.77
C SER A 298 -4.99 -5.64 -8.03
N THR A 299 -4.65 -5.87 -6.76
CA THR A 299 -3.84 -4.97 -5.94
C THR A 299 -2.76 -5.79 -5.26
N ILE A 300 -1.51 -5.39 -5.43
CA ILE A 300 -0.37 -6.01 -4.77
C ILE A 300 0.08 -5.09 -3.64
N PHE A 301 0.11 -5.63 -2.44
CA PHE A 301 0.67 -5.00 -1.26
C PHE A 301 1.99 -5.67 -0.92
N GLN A 302 3.01 -4.87 -0.59
CA GLN A 302 4.34 -5.40 -0.30
C GLN A 302 5.04 -4.59 0.79
N ARG A 303 5.75 -5.33 1.65
CA ARG A 303 6.74 -4.84 2.60
C ARG A 303 7.71 -5.96 2.93
N ASP A 304 9.01 -5.66 2.95
CA ASP A 304 10.05 -6.66 3.16
C ASP A 304 9.79 -7.89 2.27
N ASP A 305 9.67 -9.08 2.86
CA ASP A 305 9.33 -10.33 2.16
C ASP A 305 7.84 -10.73 2.25
N ILE A 306 7.01 -9.85 2.80
CA ILE A 306 5.55 -10.02 2.84
C ILE A 306 4.98 -9.48 1.53
N VAL A 307 4.46 -10.39 0.69
CA VAL A 307 3.78 -10.04 -0.54
C VAL A 307 2.36 -10.60 -0.52
N VAL A 308 1.38 -9.72 -0.67
CA VAL A 308 -0.05 -10.09 -0.69
C VAL A 308 -0.67 -9.55 -1.97
N ARG A 309 -1.35 -10.39 -2.73
CA ARG A 309 -2.12 -9.99 -3.91
C ARG A 309 -3.61 -10.15 -3.62
N LEU A 310 -4.35 -9.06 -3.66
CA LEU A 310 -5.79 -9.02 -3.53
C LEU A 310 -6.40 -8.95 -4.93
N ILE A 311 -7.23 -9.94 -5.28
CA ILE A 311 -7.87 -10.05 -6.58
C ILE A 311 -9.39 -10.04 -6.47
N ASP A 312 -10.04 -9.33 -7.38
CA ASP A 312 -11.47 -9.50 -7.65
C ASP A 312 -11.60 -10.31 -8.96
N VAL A 313 -12.30 -11.44 -8.92
CA VAL A 313 -12.35 -12.42 -10.02
C VAL A 313 -13.77 -12.66 -10.51
N ARG A 314 -13.92 -13.04 -11.78
CA ARG A 314 -15.19 -13.49 -12.37
C ARG A 314 -15.42 -14.97 -12.04
N GLY A 315 -16.46 -15.26 -11.27
CA GLY A 315 -16.77 -16.62 -10.83
C GLY A 315 -15.87 -17.12 -9.68
N ALA A 316 -15.95 -18.41 -9.36
CA ALA A 316 -15.21 -18.99 -8.25
C ALA A 316 -13.82 -19.48 -8.66
N LEU A 317 -12.81 -19.21 -7.81
CA LEU A 317 -11.43 -19.73 -7.94
C LEU A 317 -11.37 -21.23 -8.22
N ASP A 318 -12.27 -22.01 -7.63
CA ASP A 318 -12.24 -23.48 -7.64
C ASP A 318 -12.62 -24.09 -9.01
N THR A 319 -13.16 -23.30 -9.94
CA THR A 319 -13.69 -23.79 -11.23
C THR A 319 -12.80 -23.49 -12.43
N ALA A 320 -11.66 -22.83 -12.22
CA ALA A 320 -10.87 -22.25 -13.30
C ALA A 320 -9.40 -22.71 -13.28
N VAL A 321 -8.71 -22.54 -14.41
CA VAL A 321 -7.28 -22.89 -14.56
C VAL A 321 -6.47 -22.07 -13.54
N PRO A 322 -5.59 -22.65 -12.71
CA PRO A 322 -4.95 -21.93 -11.59
C PRO A 322 -4.03 -20.77 -11.98
N ALA A 323 -3.37 -20.84 -13.15
CA ALA A 323 -2.27 -19.96 -13.50
C ALA A 323 -2.62 -18.45 -13.55
N PRO A 324 -3.74 -18.01 -14.17
CA PRO A 324 -4.14 -16.60 -14.17
C PRO A 324 -4.41 -16.04 -12.77
N PHE A 325 -4.88 -16.87 -11.84
CA PHE A 325 -5.13 -16.45 -10.46
C PHE A 325 -3.86 -16.40 -9.65
N LEU A 326 -2.90 -17.31 -9.88
CA LEU A 326 -1.64 -17.30 -9.17
C LEU A 326 -0.80 -16.08 -9.56
N GLY A 327 -0.91 -15.59 -10.80
CA GLY A 327 -0.10 -14.45 -11.28
C GLY A 327 1.40 -14.77 -11.35
N LEU A 328 1.75 -16.06 -11.31
CA LEU A 328 3.08 -16.60 -11.56
C LEU A 328 2.92 -17.79 -12.51
N SER A 329 3.33 -17.61 -13.76
CA SER A 329 3.16 -18.63 -14.80
C SER A 329 4.42 -19.48 -15.03
N ASP A 330 5.59 -19.01 -14.60
CA ASP A 330 6.88 -19.68 -14.79
C ASP A 330 7.30 -20.42 -13.50
N PRO A 331 7.36 -21.78 -13.50
CA PRO A 331 7.81 -22.56 -12.36
C PRO A 331 9.22 -22.21 -11.88
N GLY A 332 10.11 -21.81 -12.79
CA GLY A 332 11.48 -21.39 -12.43
C GLY A 332 11.46 -20.14 -11.56
N GLN A 333 10.67 -19.14 -11.94
CA GLN A 333 10.47 -17.92 -11.14
C GLN A 333 9.79 -18.20 -9.81
N VAL A 334 8.83 -19.13 -9.75
CA VAL A 334 8.19 -19.53 -8.49
C VAL A 334 9.24 -20.09 -7.53
N ALA A 335 10.05 -21.05 -7.97
CA ALA A 335 11.08 -21.67 -7.15
C ALA A 335 12.19 -20.68 -6.73
N GLU A 336 12.56 -19.75 -7.63
CA GLU A 336 13.54 -18.70 -7.37
C GLU A 336 13.03 -17.69 -6.33
N LEU A 337 11.81 -17.17 -6.48
CA LEU A 337 11.33 -16.02 -5.72
C LEU A 337 10.55 -16.39 -4.46
N THR A 338 10.04 -17.61 -4.36
CA THR A 338 9.16 -18.04 -3.26
C THR A 338 9.66 -19.29 -2.56
N THR A 339 9.10 -19.57 -1.38
CA THR A 339 9.33 -20.81 -0.63
C THR A 339 8.21 -21.83 -0.82
N PHE A 340 7.35 -21.65 -1.84
CA PHE A 340 6.34 -22.65 -2.16
C PHE A 340 6.98 -24.01 -2.47
N PRO A 341 6.29 -25.12 -2.15
CA PRO A 341 6.76 -26.44 -2.54
C PRO A 341 6.77 -26.58 -4.07
N ASP A 342 7.78 -27.23 -4.62
CA ASP A 342 7.80 -27.60 -6.03
C ASP A 342 6.56 -28.45 -6.35
N GLY A 343 5.78 -28.04 -7.36
CA GLY A 343 4.55 -28.74 -7.66
C GLY A 343 3.65 -28.07 -8.67
N ASP A 344 2.54 -28.76 -8.96
CA ASP A 344 1.45 -28.30 -9.79
C ASP A 344 0.93 -26.91 -9.34
N PRO A 345 0.75 -25.93 -10.24
CA PRO A 345 0.17 -24.62 -9.94
C PRO A 345 -1.11 -24.65 -9.10
N ALA A 346 -1.94 -25.71 -9.20
CA ALA A 346 -3.11 -25.87 -8.34
C ALA A 346 -2.77 -25.95 -6.85
N ARG A 347 -1.71 -26.70 -6.50
CA ARG A 347 -1.24 -26.83 -5.10
C ARG A 347 -0.60 -25.55 -4.60
N VAL A 348 0.11 -24.85 -5.48
CA VAL A 348 0.72 -23.55 -5.14
C VAL A 348 -0.38 -22.52 -4.88
N LEU A 349 -1.44 -22.49 -5.70
CA LEU A 349 -2.58 -21.61 -5.50
C LEU A 349 -3.30 -21.89 -4.17
N ASP A 350 -3.52 -23.17 -3.85
CA ASP A 350 -4.12 -23.58 -2.58
C ASP A 350 -3.25 -23.14 -1.38
N ALA A 351 -1.94 -23.36 -1.45
CA ALA A 351 -0.99 -22.93 -0.43
C ALA A 351 -0.89 -21.40 -0.29
N ALA A 352 -1.14 -20.65 -1.36
CA ALA A 352 -1.12 -19.19 -1.36
C ALA A 352 -2.44 -18.59 -0.83
N ARG A 353 -3.55 -19.31 -0.93
CA ARG A 353 -4.89 -18.79 -0.65
C ARG A 353 -5.02 -18.36 0.82
N MET A 354 -5.54 -17.16 1.02
CA MET A 354 -5.91 -16.68 2.35
C MET A 354 -7.41 -16.89 2.59
N ASP A 355 -7.76 -17.22 3.83
CA ASP A 355 -9.14 -17.33 4.28
C ASP A 355 -9.75 -15.95 4.45
N LEU A 356 -10.91 -15.73 3.83
CA LEU A 356 -11.70 -14.52 4.06
C LEU A 356 -12.35 -14.58 5.44
N VAL A 357 -12.07 -13.59 6.29
CA VAL A 357 -12.71 -13.42 7.60
C VAL A 357 -13.95 -12.54 7.48
N THR A 358 -13.83 -11.42 6.78
CA THR A 358 -14.95 -10.49 6.54
C THR A 358 -14.62 -9.55 5.39
N ASP A 359 -15.63 -9.21 4.60
CA ASP A 359 -15.55 -8.21 3.53
C ASP A 359 -16.73 -7.25 3.66
N ARG A 360 -16.44 -6.01 4.07
CA ARG A 360 -17.46 -4.99 4.34
C ARG A 360 -17.32 -3.85 3.34
N ARG A 361 -18.43 -3.49 2.70
CA ARG A 361 -18.53 -2.35 1.78
C ARG A 361 -19.35 -1.25 2.44
N SER A 362 -18.93 0.00 2.28
CA SER A 362 -19.73 1.14 2.69
C SER A 362 -21.02 1.18 1.86
N PRO A 363 -22.18 1.49 2.48
CA PRO A 363 -23.36 1.85 1.72
C PRO A 363 -23.01 3.03 0.80
N ASP A 364 -23.33 2.91 -0.49
CA ASP A 364 -23.08 3.91 -1.53
C ASP A 364 -21.62 4.04 -2.06
N ALA A 365 -20.76 3.04 -1.82
CA ALA A 365 -19.39 2.97 -2.38
C ALA A 365 -19.28 2.27 -3.74
#